data_AF-A0A7C4XR35-F1
#
_entry.id   AF-A0A7C4XR35-F1
#
_cell.length_a   1.000
_cell.length_b   1.000
_cell.length_c   1.000
_cell.angle_alpha   90.00
_cell.angle_beta   90.00
_cell.angle_gamma   90.00
#
_symmetry.space_group_name_H-M   'P 1'
#
loop_
_entity.id
_entity.type
_entity.pdbx_description
1 polymer ?
#
loop_
_entity_poly.entity_id
_entity_poly.type
_entity_poly.pdbx_seq_one_letter_code
_entity_poly.pdbx_strand_id
1 'polypeptide(L)'
;MAKVKVGVLKMGAIGTAVILEYLLDERADREDIEVRVVTSGAKMQPEEAVVAEKLKEFNPDLIIVASPNAALPGPKAAREAFAGKPVIVISDAPAKKAKDELKEKGFGYIFLNADSMIGARREFLDPTEMALFNADVLKVLAATGALRVVQEAIDQGIE
;
A
#
# COMPACT_ATOMS: atom_id res chain seq x y z
N MET A 1 10.62 -19.00 -16.16
CA MET A 1 11.22 -18.67 -14.86
C MET A 1 10.16 -18.94 -13.78
N ALA A 2 10.55 -19.09 -12.51
CA ALA A 2 9.55 -19.12 -11.44
C ALA A 2 8.85 -17.76 -11.37
N LYS A 3 7.52 -17.74 -11.19
CA LYS A 3 6.78 -16.48 -11.05
C LYS A 3 7.14 -15.78 -9.75
N VAL A 4 7.31 -14.47 -9.77
CA VAL A 4 7.52 -13.66 -8.56
C VAL A 4 6.18 -13.48 -7.85
N LYS A 5 6.11 -13.87 -6.58
CA LYS A 5 4.91 -13.73 -5.77
C LYS A 5 4.87 -12.36 -5.11
N VAL A 6 3.93 -11.52 -5.52
CA VAL A 6 3.74 -10.17 -4.97
C VAL A 6 2.57 -10.19 -3.98
N GLY A 7 2.88 -9.93 -2.72
CA GLY A 7 1.87 -9.82 -1.66
C GLY A 7 1.55 -8.36 -1.34
N VAL A 8 0.27 -7.97 -1.42
CA VAL A 8 -0.18 -6.61 -1.08
C VAL A 8 -1.00 -6.65 0.21
N LEU A 9 -0.54 -5.99 1.26
CA LEU A 9 -1.27 -5.80 2.51
C LEU A 9 -1.77 -4.36 2.60
N LYS A 10 -3.09 -4.17 2.61
CA LYS A 10 -3.73 -2.85 2.73
C LYS A 10 -4.36 -2.65 4.10
N MET A 11 -4.03 -1.57 4.79
CA MET A 11 -4.67 -1.17 6.05
C MET A 11 -5.14 0.27 5.98
N GLY A 12 -6.43 0.51 6.21
CA GLY A 12 -7.02 1.82 5.94
C GLY A 12 -7.10 2.10 4.44
N ALA A 13 -7.28 3.37 4.07
CA ALA A 13 -7.46 3.79 2.69
C ALA A 13 -6.64 5.04 2.37
N ILE A 14 -5.79 4.93 1.34
CA ILE A 14 -5.15 6.02 0.61
C ILE A 14 -5.48 5.85 -0.87
N GLY A 15 -5.51 6.92 -1.65
CA GLY A 15 -5.93 6.88 -3.06
C GLY A 15 -5.11 5.90 -3.89
N THR A 16 -3.80 5.82 -3.66
CA THR A 16 -2.90 4.89 -4.34
C THR A 16 -3.27 3.42 -4.06
N ALA A 17 -3.71 3.11 -2.85
CA ALA A 17 -4.04 1.74 -2.44
C ALA A 17 -5.34 1.23 -3.06
N VAL A 18 -6.19 2.09 -3.63
CA VAL A 18 -7.48 1.69 -4.20
C VAL A 18 -7.31 0.73 -5.38
N ILE A 19 -6.32 0.96 -6.24
CA ILE A 19 -6.09 0.16 -7.45
C ILE A 19 -4.68 -0.44 -7.57
N LEU A 20 -3.91 -0.43 -6.49
CA LEU A 20 -2.47 -0.72 -6.49
C LEU A 20 -2.09 -2.05 -7.19
N GLU A 21 -2.81 -3.12 -6.90
CA GLU A 21 -2.63 -4.45 -7.49
C GLU A 21 -2.90 -4.48 -8.99
N TYR A 22 -3.87 -3.69 -9.46
CA TYR A 22 -4.21 -3.60 -10.88
C TYR A 22 -3.19 -2.79 -11.66
N LEU A 23 -2.45 -1.89 -11.00
CA LEU A 23 -1.35 -1.16 -11.65
C LEU A 23 -0.22 -2.11 -12.07
N LEU A 24 -0.09 -3.27 -11.45
CA LEU A 24 0.99 -4.22 -11.72
C LEU A 24 0.68 -5.14 -12.90
N ASP A 25 -0.61 -5.35 -13.21
CA ASP A 25 -1.07 -6.27 -14.25
C ASP A 25 -2.44 -5.82 -14.78
N GLU A 26 -2.45 -4.70 -15.49
CA GLU A 26 -3.66 -3.97 -15.85
C GLU A 26 -4.57 -4.71 -16.85
N ARG A 27 -4.03 -5.72 -17.53
CA ARG A 27 -4.76 -6.58 -18.49
C ARG A 27 -4.89 -8.03 -18.03
N ALA A 28 -4.36 -8.36 -16.85
CA ALA A 28 -4.30 -9.73 -16.34
C ALA A 28 -3.58 -10.70 -17.31
N ASP A 29 -2.56 -10.22 -18.03
CA ASP A 29 -1.81 -10.98 -19.04
C ASP A 29 -0.32 -11.19 -18.67
N ARG A 30 0.13 -10.69 -17.52
CA ARG A 30 1.48 -10.97 -17.02
C ARG A 30 1.63 -12.42 -16.58
N GLU A 31 2.62 -13.09 -17.15
CA GLU A 31 2.95 -14.48 -16.80
C GLU A 31 4.09 -14.59 -15.78
N ASP A 32 4.78 -13.48 -15.50
CA ASP A 32 5.97 -13.41 -14.65
C ASP A 32 5.67 -13.18 -13.16
N ILE A 33 4.46 -12.74 -12.82
CA ILE A 33 4.03 -12.50 -11.44
C ILE A 33 2.79 -13.28 -11.01
N GLU A 34 2.63 -13.45 -9.71
CA GLU A 34 1.38 -13.86 -9.08
C GLU A 34 1.06 -12.91 -7.92
N VAL A 35 -0.07 -12.22 -7.99
CA VAL A 35 -0.44 -11.20 -7.00
C VAL A 35 -1.52 -11.74 -6.03
N ARG A 36 -1.37 -11.45 -4.74
CA ARG A 36 -2.43 -11.63 -3.73
C ARG A 36 -2.57 -10.40 -2.85
N VAL A 37 -3.81 -10.04 -2.57
CA VAL A 37 -4.16 -8.91 -1.71
C VAL A 37 -4.82 -9.40 -0.44
N VAL A 38 -4.40 -8.86 0.70
CA VAL A 38 -5.06 -9.02 2.00
C VAL A 38 -5.30 -7.63 2.59
N THR A 39 -6.46 -7.43 3.21
CA THR A 39 -6.81 -6.14 3.81
C THR A 39 -7.59 -6.28 5.12
N SER A 40 -7.38 -5.32 6.02
CA SER A 40 -8.21 -5.09 7.21
C SER A 40 -9.39 -4.14 6.94
N GLY A 41 -9.62 -3.76 5.68
CA GLY A 41 -10.56 -2.71 5.30
C GLY A 41 -10.11 -1.34 5.83
N ALA A 42 -11.08 -0.54 6.28
CA ALA A 42 -10.82 0.82 6.77
C ALA A 42 -10.04 0.88 8.10
N LYS A 43 -9.95 -0.23 8.84
CA LYS A 43 -9.30 -0.28 10.14
C LYS A 43 -7.79 -0.46 10.00
N MET A 44 -7.04 0.13 10.92
CA MET A 44 -5.58 0.14 10.91
C MET A 44 -4.96 0.19 12.31
N GLN A 45 -5.65 -0.36 13.31
CA GLN A 45 -5.09 -0.47 14.66
C GLN A 45 -4.14 -1.68 14.74
N PRO A 46 -3.30 -1.77 15.79
CA PRO A 46 -2.38 -2.91 15.96
C PRO A 46 -3.05 -4.27 15.91
N GLU A 47 -4.29 -4.41 16.39
CA GLU A 47 -4.99 -5.70 16.41
C GLU A 47 -5.31 -6.18 14.99
N GLU A 48 -5.54 -5.26 14.05
CA GLU A 48 -5.77 -5.59 12.65
C GLU A 48 -4.50 -6.03 11.91
N ALA A 49 -3.29 -5.82 12.46
CA ALA A 49 -2.06 -6.28 11.83
C ALA A 49 -1.99 -7.82 11.72
N VAL A 50 -2.86 -8.56 12.45
CA VAL A 50 -3.01 -10.02 12.34
C VAL A 50 -3.33 -10.49 10.93
N VAL A 51 -3.89 -9.62 10.07
CA VAL A 51 -4.13 -9.96 8.66
C VAL A 51 -2.84 -10.28 7.89
N ALA A 52 -1.67 -9.84 8.40
CA ALA A 52 -0.38 -10.22 7.85
C ALA A 52 -0.16 -11.75 7.82
N GLU A 53 -0.71 -12.49 8.79
CA GLU A 53 -0.61 -13.95 8.83
C GLU A 53 -1.26 -14.60 7.62
N LYS A 54 -2.39 -14.05 7.14
CA LYS A 54 -3.06 -14.53 5.93
C LYS A 54 -2.21 -14.33 4.68
N LEU A 55 -1.46 -13.22 4.62
CA LEU A 55 -0.57 -12.98 3.49
C LEU A 55 0.70 -13.86 3.57
N LYS A 56 1.16 -14.22 4.77
CA LYS A 56 2.29 -15.16 4.94
C LYS A 56 1.98 -16.56 4.40
N GLU A 57 0.72 -17.02 4.46
CA GLU A 57 0.28 -18.29 3.85
C GLU A 57 0.58 -18.34 2.34
N PHE A 58 0.55 -17.20 1.66
CA PHE A 58 0.89 -17.10 0.23
C PHE A 58 2.40 -17.22 -0.04
N ASN A 59 3.23 -17.00 0.98
CA ASN A 59 4.69 -16.93 0.92
C ASN A 59 5.20 -16.00 -0.20
N PRO A 60 4.90 -14.68 -0.13
CA PRO A 60 5.37 -13.71 -1.13
C PRO A 60 6.89 -13.53 -1.10
N ASP A 61 7.43 -13.23 -2.29
CA ASP A 61 8.82 -12.85 -2.53
C ASP A 61 9.01 -11.34 -2.32
N LEU A 62 8.04 -10.54 -2.78
CA LEU A 62 7.96 -9.10 -2.56
C LEU A 62 6.66 -8.76 -1.83
N ILE A 63 6.76 -7.95 -0.77
CA ILE A 63 5.62 -7.51 0.02
C ILE A 63 5.44 -6.01 -0.13
N ILE A 64 4.21 -5.58 -0.34
CA ILE A 64 3.82 -4.17 -0.34
C ILE A 64 2.87 -3.94 0.81
N VAL A 65 3.22 -3.03 1.73
CA VAL A 65 2.36 -2.63 2.84
C VAL A 65 1.87 -1.20 2.57
N ALA A 66 0.59 -1.06 2.28
CA ALA A 66 -0.03 0.21 1.94
C ALA A 66 -0.98 0.68 3.05
N SER A 67 -0.76 1.90 3.55
CA SER A 67 -1.60 2.48 4.60
C SER A 67 -1.47 4.00 4.66
N PRO A 68 -2.48 4.72 5.18
CA PRO A 68 -2.28 6.07 5.66
C PRO A 68 -1.23 6.08 6.78
N ASN A 69 -0.40 7.11 6.80
CA ASN A 69 0.61 7.39 7.79
C ASN A 69 1.30 6.13 8.36
N ALA A 70 2.28 5.61 7.62
CA ALA A 70 3.05 4.44 8.04
C ALA A 70 3.77 4.59 9.39
N ALA A 71 3.87 5.78 9.98
CA ALA A 71 4.42 5.94 11.32
C ALA A 71 3.47 5.43 12.44
N LEU A 72 2.21 5.16 12.13
CA LEU A 72 1.23 4.72 13.12
C LEU A 72 1.47 3.28 13.62
N PRO A 73 1.02 2.93 14.84
CA PRO A 73 1.28 1.62 15.45
C PRO A 73 0.80 0.42 14.63
N GLY A 74 -0.38 0.48 14.01
CA GLY A 74 -0.90 -0.62 13.18
C GLY A 74 -0.08 -0.88 11.91
N PRO A 75 0.14 0.13 11.05
CA PRO A 75 1.06 0.01 9.91
C PRO A 75 2.47 -0.46 10.29
N LYS A 76 2.96 -0.04 11.46
CA LYS A 76 4.24 -0.50 12.02
C LYS A 76 4.22 -2.00 12.33
N ALA A 77 3.23 -2.46 13.09
CA ALA A 77 3.08 -3.89 13.38
C ALA A 77 2.94 -4.72 12.09
N ALA A 78 2.18 -4.23 11.09
CA ALA A 78 1.97 -4.94 9.84
C ALA A 78 3.24 -5.08 8.98
N ARG A 79 4.06 -4.02 8.84
CA ARG A 79 5.35 -4.16 8.12
C ARG A 79 6.36 -5.01 8.89
N GLU A 80 6.39 -4.90 10.22
CA GLU A 80 7.32 -5.65 11.07
C GLU A 80 7.03 -7.15 11.06
N ALA A 81 5.79 -7.55 10.81
CA ALA A 81 5.43 -8.95 10.59
C ALA A 81 6.19 -9.62 9.42
N PHE A 82 6.75 -8.82 8.50
CA PHE A 82 7.54 -9.28 7.35
C PHE A 82 9.02 -8.87 7.45
N ALA A 83 9.52 -8.52 8.64
CA ALA A 83 10.94 -8.21 8.82
C ALA A 83 11.83 -9.35 8.30
N GLY A 84 12.87 -8.98 7.54
CA GLY A 84 13.76 -9.93 6.87
C GLY A 84 13.30 -10.39 5.48
N LYS A 85 12.12 -9.98 5.01
CA LYS A 85 11.71 -10.10 3.60
C LYS A 85 11.81 -8.75 2.86
N PRO A 86 11.85 -8.76 1.51
CA PRO A 86 11.69 -7.55 0.71
C PRO A 86 10.31 -6.91 0.95
N VAL A 87 10.28 -5.72 1.57
CA VAL A 87 9.05 -4.98 1.83
C VAL A 87 9.16 -3.56 1.30
N ILE A 88 8.15 -3.12 0.55
CA ILE A 88 7.94 -1.74 0.12
C ILE A 88 6.75 -1.17 0.92
N VAL A 89 6.98 -0.08 1.64
CA VAL A 89 5.94 0.65 2.37
C VAL A 89 5.40 1.78 1.49
N ILE A 90 4.10 1.77 1.20
CA ILE A 90 3.42 2.84 0.44
C ILE A 90 2.55 3.65 1.41
N SER A 91 2.77 4.97 1.46
CA SER A 91 2.05 5.86 2.39
C SER A 91 1.97 7.29 1.87
N ASP A 92 1.19 8.11 2.55
CA ASP A 92 1.04 9.55 2.38
C ASP A 92 2.13 10.40 3.10
N ALA A 93 2.04 11.72 2.96
CA ALA A 93 3.04 12.69 3.46
C ALA A 93 3.41 12.57 4.96
N PRO A 94 2.47 12.33 5.90
CA PRO A 94 2.77 12.14 7.33
C PRO A 94 3.83 11.08 7.63
N ALA A 95 3.97 10.06 6.78
CA ALA A 95 4.91 8.96 6.98
C ALA A 95 6.39 9.37 6.88
N LYS A 96 6.70 10.59 6.41
CA LYS A 96 8.08 11.13 6.42
C LYS A 96 8.77 11.02 7.78
N LYS A 97 8.01 11.04 8.88
CA LYS A 97 8.52 10.87 10.24
C LYS A 97 9.11 9.48 10.51
N ALA A 98 8.69 8.47 9.76
CA ALA A 98 9.18 7.09 9.87
C ALA A 98 10.34 6.78 8.91
N LYS A 99 10.78 7.75 8.09
CA LYS A 99 11.78 7.53 7.02
C LYS A 99 13.08 6.89 7.55
N ASP A 100 13.62 7.44 8.62
CA ASP A 100 14.90 6.97 9.16
C ASP A 100 14.75 5.58 9.77
N GLU A 101 13.66 5.32 10.52
CA GLU A 101 13.35 3.99 11.06
C GLU A 101 13.20 2.95 9.93
N LEU A 102 12.51 3.28 8.84
CA LEU A 102 12.34 2.37 7.70
C LEU A 102 13.68 2.02 7.07
N LYS A 103 14.56 3.02 6.89
CA LYS A 103 15.89 2.82 6.33
C LYS A 103 16.77 1.97 7.24
N GLU A 104 16.78 2.25 8.54
CA GLU A 104 17.54 1.48 9.54
C GLU A 104 17.11 0.01 9.58
N LYS A 105 15.81 -0.26 9.41
CA LYS A 105 15.25 -1.62 9.39
C LYS A 105 15.30 -2.30 8.03
N GLY A 106 15.85 -1.65 7.01
CA GLY A 106 15.99 -2.21 5.65
C GLY A 106 14.71 -2.27 4.84
N PHE A 107 13.69 -1.47 5.18
CA PHE A 107 12.44 -1.38 4.42
C PHE A 107 12.56 -0.35 3.28
N GLY A 108 12.08 -0.73 2.09
CA GLY A 108 11.83 0.21 0.99
C GLY A 108 10.58 1.04 1.28
N TYR A 109 10.48 2.23 0.68
CA TYR A 109 9.31 3.08 0.87
C TYR A 109 9.04 4.00 -0.33
N ILE A 110 7.75 4.28 -0.54
CA ILE A 110 7.24 5.26 -1.50
C ILE A 110 6.23 6.14 -0.76
N PHE A 111 6.55 7.44 -0.62
CA PHE A 111 5.67 8.40 0.03
C PHE A 111 5.05 9.35 -1.00
N LEU A 112 3.75 9.22 -1.20
CA LEU A 112 2.99 10.05 -2.12
C LEU A 112 2.47 11.28 -1.39
N ASN A 113 3.18 12.41 -1.55
CA ASN A 113 2.81 13.65 -0.89
C ASN A 113 1.45 14.20 -1.33
N ALA A 114 1.00 13.86 -2.54
CA ALA A 114 -0.29 14.29 -3.09
C ALA A 114 -1.46 13.38 -2.70
N ASP A 115 -1.17 12.20 -2.13
CA ASP A 115 -2.20 11.28 -1.62
C ASP A 115 -2.74 11.83 -0.30
N SER A 116 -3.74 12.71 -0.43
CA SER A 116 -4.18 13.58 0.64
C SER A 116 -5.17 12.88 1.56
N MET A 117 -5.06 13.15 2.86
CA MET A 117 -6.06 12.69 3.82
C MET A 117 -7.41 13.38 3.57
N ILE A 118 -8.47 12.57 3.57
CA ILE A 118 -9.86 13.05 3.50
C ILE A 118 -10.28 13.78 4.78
N GLY A 119 -11.23 14.71 4.66
CA GLY A 119 -11.85 15.40 5.79
C GLY A 119 -12.79 14.50 6.60
N ALA A 120 -12.23 13.58 7.40
CA ALA A 120 -12.99 12.57 8.16
C ALA A 120 -13.73 13.15 9.38
N ARG A 121 -14.78 13.94 9.11
CA ARG A 121 -15.74 14.45 10.11
C ARG A 121 -17.05 13.70 9.99
N ARG A 122 -17.64 13.29 11.12
CA ARG A 122 -18.86 12.46 11.14
C ARG A 122 -20.05 13.17 10.48
N GLU A 123 -20.07 14.49 10.55
CA GLU A 123 -21.12 15.37 10.04
C GLU A 123 -21.02 15.60 8.53
N PHE A 124 -19.91 15.22 7.90
CA PHE A 124 -19.61 15.47 6.49
C PHE A 124 -19.36 14.19 5.70
N LEU A 125 -18.51 13.30 6.24
CA LEU A 125 -18.01 12.15 5.53
C LEU A 125 -18.96 10.96 5.64
N ASP A 126 -19.92 10.90 4.74
CA ASP A 126 -20.72 9.71 4.48
C ASP A 126 -20.02 8.78 3.46
N PRO A 127 -20.55 7.58 3.19
CA PRO A 127 -19.98 6.68 2.18
C PRO A 127 -19.91 7.29 0.76
N THR A 128 -20.84 8.18 0.41
CA THR A 128 -20.88 8.82 -0.91
C THR A 128 -19.73 9.79 -1.07
N GLU A 129 -19.55 10.71 -0.11
CA GLU A 129 -18.45 11.67 -0.09
C GLU A 129 -17.09 10.96 -0.03
N MET A 130 -17.00 9.85 0.73
CA MET A 130 -15.79 9.02 0.76
C MET A 130 -15.44 8.49 -0.63
N ALA A 131 -16.42 8.00 -1.38
CA ALA A 131 -16.21 7.50 -2.74
C ALA A 131 -15.84 8.62 -3.71
N LEU A 132 -16.53 9.77 -3.66
CA LEU A 132 -16.26 10.93 -4.51
C LEU A 132 -14.84 11.46 -4.32
N PHE A 133 -14.43 11.69 -3.08
CA PHE A 133 -13.08 12.14 -2.78
C PHE A 133 -12.01 11.18 -3.31
N ASN A 134 -12.18 9.87 -3.07
CA ASN A 134 -11.21 8.88 -3.56
C ASN A 134 -11.20 8.79 -5.09
N ALA A 135 -12.33 9.00 -5.77
CA ALA A 135 -12.36 9.08 -7.23
C ALA A 135 -11.57 10.28 -7.76
N ASP A 136 -11.71 11.45 -7.14
CA ASP A 136 -10.96 12.65 -7.53
C ASP A 136 -9.46 12.51 -7.23
N VAL A 137 -9.09 11.99 -6.05
CA VAL A 137 -7.68 11.69 -5.72
C VAL A 137 -7.10 10.71 -6.73
N LEU A 138 -7.81 9.62 -7.03
CA LEU A 138 -7.35 8.63 -7.99
C LEU A 138 -7.14 9.25 -9.38
N LYS A 139 -8.10 10.07 -9.84
CA LYS A 139 -8.00 10.81 -11.10
C LYS A 139 -6.77 11.71 -11.15
N VAL A 140 -6.48 12.46 -10.09
CA VAL A 140 -5.32 13.34 -10.01
C VAL A 140 -4.01 12.54 -10.02
N LEU A 141 -3.90 11.50 -9.18
CA LEU A 141 -2.70 10.66 -9.13
C LEU A 141 -2.42 9.95 -10.46
N ALA A 142 -3.48 9.53 -11.16
CA ALA A 142 -3.36 8.92 -12.48
C ALA A 142 -2.97 9.95 -13.56
N ALA A 143 -3.73 11.05 -13.67
CA ALA A 143 -3.54 12.05 -14.73
C ALA A 143 -2.19 12.80 -14.64
N THR A 144 -1.62 12.89 -13.44
CA THR A 144 -0.28 13.49 -13.22
C THR A 144 0.87 12.51 -13.41
N GLY A 145 0.59 11.22 -13.63
CA GLY A 145 1.60 10.17 -13.78
C GLY A 145 2.19 9.68 -12.45
N ALA A 146 1.71 10.14 -11.29
CA ALA A 146 2.20 9.67 -10.00
C ALA A 146 2.05 8.15 -9.83
N LEU A 147 0.95 7.57 -10.29
CA LEU A 147 0.74 6.12 -10.26
C LEU A 147 1.69 5.35 -11.18
N ARG A 148 2.11 5.95 -12.30
CA ARG A 148 3.12 5.34 -13.19
C ARG A 148 4.49 5.27 -12.51
N VAL A 149 4.86 6.32 -11.78
CA VAL A 149 6.11 6.30 -10.98
C VAL A 149 6.05 5.22 -9.89
N VAL A 150 4.90 5.01 -9.24
CA VAL A 150 4.72 3.92 -8.27
C VAL A 150 4.88 2.55 -8.95
N GLN A 151 4.21 2.35 -10.09
CA GLN A 151 4.25 1.10 -10.84
C GLN A 151 5.68 0.75 -11.29
N GLU A 152 6.38 1.69 -11.93
CA GLU A 152 7.77 1.50 -12.39
C GLU A 152 8.72 1.19 -11.21
N ALA A 153 8.53 1.83 -10.05
CA ALA A 153 9.34 1.56 -8.87
C ALA A 153 9.08 0.17 -8.26
N ILE A 154 7.84 -0.33 -8.33
CA ILE A 154 7.51 -1.68 -7.87
C ILE A 154 8.07 -2.73 -8.84
N ASP A 155 7.94 -2.50 -10.15
CA ASP A 155 8.47 -3.43 -11.17
C ASP A 155 9.99 -3.60 -11.08
N GLN A 156 10.74 -2.52 -10.76
CA GLN A 156 12.17 -2.63 -10.46
C GLN A 156 12.49 -3.53 -9.26
N GLY A 157 11.55 -3.72 -8.33
CA GLY A 157 11.69 -4.65 -7.21
C GLY A 157 11.19 -6.06 -7.51
N ILE A 158 10.52 -6.26 -8.65
CA ILE A 158 10.07 -7.57 -9.15
C ILE A 158 11.16 -8.23 -10.01
N GLU A 159 11.91 -7.44 -10.80
CA GLU A 159 13.05 -7.87 -11.61
C GLU A 159 14.28 -8.30 -10.77
#